data_AF-A0A2G4GBW3-F1
#
_entry.id   AF-A0A2G4GBW3-F1
#
_cell.length_a   1.000
_cell.length_b   1.000
_cell.length_c   1.000
_cell.angle_alpha   90.00
_cell.angle_beta   90.00
_cell.angle_gamma   90.00
#
_symmetry.space_group_name_H-M   'P 1'
#
loop_
_entity.id
_entity.type
_entity.pdbx_description
1 polymer ?
#
loop_
_entity_poly.entity_id
_entity_poly.type
_entity_poly.pdbx_seq_one_letter_code
_entity_poly.pdbx_strand_id
1 'polypeptide(L)'
;MPLEVPSDIVLETSGILPLPGKRLLVTTRRGEVYFVDGAFAAEPKLTFSLFASGLHEPLGIIAAPAPRKGYYVAQRAELTRLEDTDGDGRADVFETIAKIPISGSYHEYAFGPVLAPNGDLRVTLNVAFGGATQAPVPWRGWMMEIRPDGQMTPIAAGLRSPAGFTVTSGGDWFASDNQGEWVGSGKLTHIERGDFLGHPAGLAWSKQPGSPVSLRPEDIRSFDEPMPDVAKRLPGVKPPAVWLPHAVLGISNSGVLEDLSGGKFGPFAGQLFVADQGQSKIARISLEKIKGVWQGAAYAFRSGFDCGIIRLAQSEDGSFFTGETERGWGALGPKKYGIERLVWTGETPFEIKEIKAQPDGFMLTFTAPVDRATAEKLESYSVFGFTYLWHKEYGSAPSNRAGCPVRKVVVAPDGLSVRLANICLREGYIHEIKAAGLRSAQGNEPLLHPIAYYTLNRFPDGNRIIPLEVKEVELCVAPIPAVASANTKKHPTKAPAEWGDDGDKTIVLGTQPGLKFDQALLTVKVGARVRLVLRNTDDMLHNFVLCAPGKGESVGNAAMALGVDGAAKNYVPDTADVLFHSALVLPETSDTIFFDAPTAPGDYDYLCSFPGHALLMKGLLRVEAK
;
A
#
# COMPACT_ATOMS: atom_id res chain seq x y z
N MET A 1 -7.08 -2.35 19.20
CA MET A 1 -7.18 -3.08 20.47
C MET A 1 -6.76 -4.50 20.14
N PRO A 2 -5.60 -4.94 20.65
CA PRO A 2 -5.15 -6.29 20.42
C PRO A 2 -6.15 -7.28 20.99
N LEU A 3 -6.49 -8.33 20.23
CA LEU A 3 -7.26 -9.44 20.77
C LEU A 3 -6.29 -10.60 21.00
N GLU A 4 -6.12 -10.98 22.25
CA GLU A 4 -5.17 -12.04 22.60
C GLU A 4 -5.63 -13.40 22.07
N VAL A 5 -4.75 -14.02 21.28
CA VAL A 5 -4.94 -15.35 20.70
C VAL A 5 -4.23 -16.37 21.59
N PRO A 6 -4.88 -17.49 21.96
CA PRO A 6 -4.21 -18.59 22.66
C PRO A 6 -2.93 -19.05 21.96
N SER A 7 -1.88 -19.36 22.73
CA SER A 7 -0.54 -19.67 22.19
C SER A 7 -0.48 -20.94 21.34
N ASP A 8 -1.46 -21.83 21.49
CA ASP A 8 -1.63 -23.06 20.71
C ASP A 8 -2.31 -22.82 19.35
N ILE A 9 -2.84 -21.62 19.09
CA ILE A 9 -3.47 -21.24 17.82
C ILE A 9 -2.56 -20.31 17.02
N VAL A 10 -2.19 -20.75 15.81
CA VAL A 10 -1.50 -19.91 14.82
C VAL A 10 -2.56 -19.32 13.88
N LEU A 11 -3.12 -18.17 14.26
CA LEU A 11 -4.36 -17.69 13.66
C LEU A 11 -4.22 -17.23 12.20
N GLU A 12 -3.14 -16.53 11.83
CA GLU A 12 -2.91 -16.00 10.47
C GLU A 12 -4.21 -15.55 9.77
N THR A 13 -4.96 -14.66 10.43
CA THR A 13 -6.37 -14.38 10.10
C THR A 13 -6.52 -13.87 8.66
N SER A 14 -7.17 -14.65 7.81
CA SER A 14 -7.26 -14.40 6.36
C SER A 14 -8.68 -14.18 5.84
N GLY A 15 -9.66 -14.33 6.70
CA GLY A 15 -11.07 -14.05 6.48
C GLY A 15 -11.74 -13.72 7.80
N ILE A 16 -12.66 -12.75 7.78
CA ILE A 16 -13.41 -12.31 8.96
C ILE A 16 -14.86 -12.08 8.54
N LEU A 17 -15.78 -12.72 9.24
CA LEU A 17 -17.22 -12.51 9.11
C LEU A 17 -17.80 -12.20 10.49
N PRO A 18 -18.14 -10.93 10.77
CA PRO A 18 -18.97 -10.59 11.91
C PRO A 18 -20.35 -11.24 11.76
N LEU A 19 -20.80 -11.93 12.81
CA LEU A 19 -22.10 -12.60 12.88
C LEU A 19 -23.04 -11.85 13.83
N PRO A 20 -24.37 -12.04 13.67
CA PRO A 20 -25.33 -11.61 14.67
C PRO A 20 -24.97 -12.12 16.06
N GLY A 21 -25.30 -11.34 17.10
CA GLY A 21 -25.03 -11.74 18.49
C GLY A 21 -23.58 -11.48 18.96
N LYS A 22 -22.83 -10.62 18.26
CA LYS A 22 -21.46 -10.21 18.64
C LYS A 22 -20.46 -11.37 18.67
N ARG A 23 -20.54 -12.23 17.65
CA ARG A 23 -19.60 -13.34 17.41
C ARG A 23 -18.86 -13.10 16.09
N LEU A 24 -17.66 -13.61 15.95
CA LEU A 24 -16.95 -13.65 14.67
C LEU A 24 -16.84 -15.08 14.16
N LEU A 25 -16.78 -15.23 12.85
CA LEU A 25 -16.25 -16.42 12.20
C LEU A 25 -15.00 -16.00 11.44
N VAL A 26 -13.87 -16.68 11.68
CA VAL A 26 -12.57 -16.32 11.10
C VAL A 26 -11.95 -17.51 10.40
N THR A 27 -11.29 -17.27 9.28
CA THR A 27 -10.46 -18.28 8.61
C THR A 27 -8.99 -18.03 8.89
N THR A 28 -8.22 -19.11 8.98
CA THR A 28 -6.76 -19.08 9.11
C THR A 28 -6.12 -19.43 7.77
N ARG A 29 -4.94 -18.90 7.45
CA ARG A 29 -4.17 -19.39 6.29
C ARG A 29 -3.71 -20.85 6.40
N ARG A 30 -3.92 -21.48 7.56
CA ARG A 30 -3.57 -22.89 7.84
C ARG A 30 -4.71 -23.86 7.55
N GLY A 31 -5.88 -23.36 7.20
CA GLY A 31 -6.98 -24.19 6.72
C GLY A 31 -8.07 -24.44 7.75
N GLU A 32 -8.06 -23.71 8.86
CA GLU A 32 -9.09 -23.78 9.89
C GLU A 32 -10.09 -22.63 9.77
N VAL A 33 -11.29 -22.88 10.31
CA VAL A 33 -12.34 -21.89 10.52
C VAL A 33 -12.74 -21.95 11.99
N TYR A 34 -12.69 -20.82 12.68
CA TYR A 34 -13.03 -20.71 14.09
C TYR A 34 -14.18 -19.75 14.30
N PHE A 35 -15.14 -20.15 15.12
CA PHE A 35 -15.94 -19.16 15.82
C PHE A 35 -15.10 -18.49 16.91
N VAL A 36 -15.23 -17.17 17.03
CA VAL A 36 -14.55 -16.36 18.05
C VAL A 36 -15.60 -15.57 18.84
N ASP A 37 -15.69 -15.90 20.12
CA ASP A 37 -16.55 -15.25 21.09
C ASP A 37 -15.77 -14.24 21.94
N GLY A 38 -16.43 -13.23 22.50
CA GLY A 38 -15.81 -12.25 23.40
C GLY A 38 -15.07 -11.09 22.71
N ALA A 39 -14.94 -11.12 21.38
CA ALA A 39 -14.22 -10.09 20.60
C ALA A 39 -14.82 -8.68 20.68
N PHE A 40 -16.09 -8.57 21.09
CA PHE A 40 -16.82 -7.30 21.17
C PHE A 40 -16.83 -6.69 22.58
N ALA A 41 -16.29 -7.38 23.58
CA ALA A 41 -16.25 -6.87 24.96
C ALA A 41 -15.29 -5.68 25.09
N ALA A 42 -15.53 -4.81 26.07
CA ALA A 42 -14.61 -3.71 26.40
C ALA A 42 -13.27 -4.23 26.91
N GLU A 43 -13.30 -5.38 27.62
CA GLU A 43 -12.13 -6.17 28.00
C GLU A 43 -12.23 -7.54 27.29
N PRO A 44 -11.67 -7.68 26.09
CA PRO A 44 -11.79 -8.91 25.31
C PRO A 44 -11.15 -10.11 26.01
N LYS A 45 -11.92 -11.19 26.15
CA LYS A 45 -11.43 -12.52 26.53
C LYS A 45 -11.93 -13.50 25.49
N LEU A 46 -11.05 -13.85 24.56
CA LEU A 46 -11.46 -14.64 23.40
C LEU A 46 -11.64 -16.11 23.76
N THR A 47 -12.70 -16.71 23.23
CA THR A 47 -12.86 -18.17 23.17
C THR A 47 -12.97 -18.59 21.71
N PHE A 48 -12.16 -19.58 21.32
CA PHE A 48 -12.12 -20.12 19.97
C PHE A 48 -12.80 -21.48 19.95
N SER A 49 -13.77 -21.65 19.06
CA SER A 49 -14.41 -22.95 18.80
C SER A 49 -14.15 -23.36 17.35
N LEU A 50 -13.49 -24.50 17.15
CA LEU A 50 -13.19 -25.00 15.80
C LEU A 50 -14.49 -25.40 15.10
N PHE A 51 -14.81 -24.72 14.00
CA PHE A 51 -15.97 -24.99 13.14
C PHE A 51 -15.60 -25.93 12.00
N ALA A 52 -14.50 -25.67 11.29
CA ALA A 52 -14.05 -26.48 10.16
C ALA A 52 -12.52 -26.53 10.08
N SER A 53 -11.98 -27.57 9.44
CA SER A 53 -10.54 -27.70 9.18
C SER A 53 -10.30 -28.45 7.86
N GLY A 54 -9.07 -28.41 7.34
CA GLY A 54 -8.68 -29.12 6.11
C GLY A 54 -8.80 -28.29 4.83
N LEU A 55 -9.00 -26.97 4.93
CA LEU A 55 -9.04 -26.07 3.78
C LEU A 55 -7.63 -25.72 3.29
N HIS A 56 -7.46 -25.55 1.99
CA HIS A 56 -6.20 -25.19 1.35
C HIS A 56 -6.00 -23.67 1.29
N GLU A 57 -5.46 -23.11 2.37
CA GLU A 57 -5.15 -21.69 2.52
C GLU A 57 -6.36 -20.79 2.16
N PRO A 58 -7.41 -20.80 2.99
CA PRO A 58 -8.59 -19.98 2.77
C PRO A 58 -8.22 -18.50 2.92
N LEU A 59 -8.77 -17.64 2.06
CA LEU A 59 -8.45 -16.21 1.97
C LEU A 59 -9.71 -15.36 1.86
N GLY A 60 -10.68 -15.65 2.73
CA GLY A 60 -11.88 -14.86 2.96
C GLY A 60 -13.11 -15.74 3.14
N ILE A 61 -14.14 -15.15 3.73
CA ILE A 61 -15.35 -15.86 4.16
C ILE A 61 -16.55 -14.91 4.14
N ILE A 62 -17.70 -15.42 3.71
CA ILE A 62 -18.99 -14.73 3.78
C ILE A 62 -20.08 -15.72 4.21
N ALA A 63 -21.23 -15.20 4.62
CA ALA A 63 -22.44 -16.02 4.73
C ALA A 63 -22.86 -16.52 3.33
N ALA A 64 -23.30 -17.78 3.24
CA ALA A 64 -23.85 -18.31 2.00
C ALA A 64 -25.11 -17.49 1.60
N PRO A 65 -25.24 -17.08 0.33
CA PRO A 65 -26.44 -16.39 -0.13
C PRO A 65 -27.68 -17.30 -0.04
N ALA A 66 -28.81 -16.73 0.36
CA ALA A 66 -30.08 -17.45 0.33
C ALA A 66 -30.38 -18.00 -1.09
N PRO A 67 -31.01 -19.19 -1.21
CA PRO A 67 -31.59 -20.00 -0.14
C PRO A 67 -30.59 -20.96 0.55
N ARG A 68 -29.31 -20.94 0.17
CA ARG A 68 -28.31 -21.83 0.77
C ARG A 68 -27.97 -21.36 2.18
N LYS A 69 -27.65 -22.32 3.05
CA LYS A 69 -27.22 -22.08 4.43
C LYS A 69 -25.70 -22.23 4.55
N GLY A 70 -25.18 -21.82 5.70
CA GLY A 70 -23.77 -21.94 6.03
C GLY A 70 -22.94 -20.79 5.49
N TYR A 71 -21.71 -21.08 5.08
CA TYR A 71 -20.68 -20.09 4.78
C TYR A 71 -19.93 -20.43 3.51
N TYR A 72 -19.57 -19.42 2.73
CA TYR A 72 -18.72 -19.57 1.55
C TYR A 72 -17.31 -19.13 1.89
N VAL A 73 -16.34 -19.97 1.56
CA VAL A 73 -14.90 -19.72 1.79
C VAL A 73 -14.17 -19.86 0.46
N ALA A 74 -13.41 -18.83 0.06
CA ALA A 74 -12.49 -18.97 -1.06
C ALA A 74 -11.18 -19.57 -0.55
N GLN A 75 -10.77 -20.67 -1.16
CA GLN A 75 -9.49 -21.32 -0.96
C GLN A 75 -8.79 -21.48 -2.30
N ARG A 76 -7.49 -21.81 -2.31
CA ARG A 76 -6.66 -21.69 -3.53
C ARG A 76 -7.21 -22.42 -4.76
N ALA A 77 -7.84 -23.58 -4.55
CA ALA A 77 -8.31 -24.47 -5.60
C ALA A 77 -9.83 -24.42 -5.83
N GLU A 78 -10.61 -23.74 -4.96
CA GLU A 78 -12.07 -23.72 -5.08
C GLU A 78 -12.75 -22.65 -4.19
N LEU A 79 -13.98 -22.33 -4.54
CA LEU A 79 -14.96 -21.76 -3.63
C LEU A 79 -15.74 -22.91 -2.98
N THR A 80 -15.76 -22.96 -1.65
CA THR A 80 -16.36 -24.07 -0.89
C THR A 80 -17.46 -23.55 0.01
N ARG A 81 -18.57 -24.28 0.05
CA ARG A 81 -19.64 -24.07 1.02
C ARG A 81 -19.46 -25.01 2.19
N LEU A 82 -19.46 -24.42 3.39
CA LEU A 82 -19.43 -25.10 4.67
C LEU A 82 -20.80 -24.96 5.32
N GLU A 83 -21.36 -26.05 5.81
CA GLU A 83 -22.61 -26.02 6.59
C GLU A 83 -22.48 -27.00 7.76
N ASP A 84 -23.12 -26.63 8.88
CA ASP A 84 -23.40 -27.48 10.02
C ASP A 84 -24.89 -27.83 9.95
N THR A 85 -25.21 -29.09 9.65
CA THR A 85 -26.60 -29.53 9.42
C THR A 85 -27.27 -30.11 10.67
N ASP A 86 -26.50 -30.46 11.70
CA ASP A 86 -27.01 -31.06 12.95
C ASP A 86 -26.97 -30.12 14.17
N GLY A 87 -26.31 -28.97 14.04
CA GLY A 87 -26.25 -27.89 15.01
C GLY A 87 -25.24 -28.12 16.14
N ASP A 88 -24.28 -29.03 15.97
CA ASP A 88 -23.25 -29.32 16.97
C ASP A 88 -22.13 -28.25 17.04
N GLY A 89 -22.16 -27.28 16.13
CA GLY A 89 -21.18 -26.21 16.01
C GLY A 89 -19.97 -26.56 15.14
N ARG A 90 -20.03 -27.67 14.37
CA ARG A 90 -19.01 -28.11 13.42
C ARG A 90 -19.59 -28.29 12.03
N ALA A 91 -18.83 -27.93 11.01
CA ALA A 91 -19.21 -28.20 9.64
C ALA A 91 -19.14 -29.71 9.36
N ASP A 92 -20.26 -30.27 8.90
CA ASP A 92 -20.40 -31.65 8.42
C ASP A 92 -20.57 -31.72 6.89
N VAL A 93 -20.80 -30.58 6.25
CA VAL A 93 -20.87 -30.44 4.79
C VAL A 93 -19.73 -29.59 4.25
N PHE A 94 -19.03 -30.12 3.24
CA PHE A 94 -18.01 -29.43 2.44
C PHE A 94 -18.37 -29.60 0.97
N GLU A 95 -19.00 -28.60 0.37
CA GLU A 95 -19.45 -28.64 -1.02
C GLU A 95 -18.62 -27.71 -1.89
N THR A 96 -17.95 -28.25 -2.90
CA THR A 96 -17.29 -27.46 -3.95
C THR A 96 -18.34 -26.73 -4.78
N ILE A 97 -18.40 -25.40 -4.67
CA ILE A 97 -19.28 -24.55 -5.49
C ILE A 97 -18.64 -24.28 -6.84
N ALA A 98 -17.35 -23.93 -6.87
CA ALA A 98 -16.63 -23.68 -8.11
C ALA A 98 -15.17 -24.11 -7.98
N LYS A 99 -14.63 -24.74 -9.02
CA LYS A 99 -13.21 -25.13 -9.09
C LYS A 99 -12.38 -24.01 -9.70
N ILE A 100 -11.26 -23.69 -9.07
CA ILE A 100 -10.31 -22.66 -9.49
C ILE A 100 -9.02 -23.35 -9.97
N PRO A 101 -8.61 -23.21 -11.24
CA PRO A 101 -7.41 -23.87 -11.77
C PRO A 101 -6.15 -23.47 -11.00
N ILE A 102 -5.33 -24.43 -10.56
CA ILE A 102 -4.08 -24.19 -9.81
C ILE A 102 -2.96 -25.08 -10.34
N SER A 103 -1.74 -24.54 -10.45
CA SER A 103 -0.54 -25.29 -10.87
C SER A 103 0.24 -25.87 -9.69
N GLY A 104 0.10 -25.26 -8.51
CA GLY A 104 0.87 -25.56 -7.30
C GLY A 104 1.82 -24.43 -6.89
N SER A 105 2.06 -23.45 -7.77
CA SER A 105 2.88 -22.27 -7.45
C SER A 105 2.35 -21.54 -6.21
N TYR A 106 3.25 -21.24 -5.25
CA TYR A 106 2.93 -20.65 -3.96
C TYR A 106 2.03 -19.40 -4.05
N HIS A 107 2.31 -18.47 -4.98
CA HIS A 107 1.57 -17.21 -5.12
C HIS A 107 0.21 -17.33 -5.82
N GLU A 108 -0.26 -18.54 -6.18
CA GLU A 108 -1.57 -18.71 -6.81
C GLU A 108 -2.74 -18.64 -5.80
N TYR A 109 -2.89 -17.48 -5.18
CA TYR A 109 -3.96 -17.18 -4.23
C TYR A 109 -5.30 -16.97 -4.95
N ALA A 110 -6.38 -17.26 -4.22
CA ALA A 110 -7.75 -16.92 -4.60
C ALA A 110 -8.35 -16.08 -3.47
N PHE A 111 -8.46 -14.77 -3.67
CA PHE A 111 -8.96 -13.85 -2.66
C PHE A 111 -10.47 -13.67 -2.77
N GLY A 112 -11.13 -13.54 -1.62
CA GLY A 112 -12.57 -13.31 -1.53
C GLY A 112 -13.25 -14.46 -0.76
N PRO A 113 -14.51 -14.80 -1.05
CA PRO A 113 -15.35 -14.14 -2.04
C PRO A 113 -15.90 -12.79 -1.54
N VAL A 114 -16.41 -11.98 -2.46
CA VAL A 114 -17.21 -10.79 -2.15
C VAL A 114 -18.55 -10.93 -2.87
N LEU A 115 -19.64 -10.71 -2.14
CA LEU A 115 -21.01 -10.76 -2.66
C LEU A 115 -21.53 -9.32 -2.83
N ALA A 116 -21.95 -8.99 -4.05
CA ALA A 116 -22.60 -7.72 -4.32
C ALA A 116 -24.10 -7.75 -3.98
N PRO A 117 -24.72 -6.58 -3.74
CA PRO A 117 -26.15 -6.49 -3.47
C PRO A 117 -27.05 -7.07 -4.59
N ASN A 118 -26.55 -7.11 -5.82
CA ASN A 118 -27.25 -7.72 -6.96
C ASN A 118 -27.14 -9.25 -7.02
N GLY A 119 -26.44 -9.88 -6.07
CA GLY A 119 -26.23 -11.32 -6.00
C GLY A 119 -24.96 -11.81 -6.71
N ASP A 120 -24.20 -10.93 -7.37
CA ASP A 120 -22.96 -11.32 -8.04
C ASP A 120 -21.88 -11.65 -7.01
N LEU A 121 -21.30 -12.84 -7.12
CA LEU A 121 -20.19 -13.27 -6.29
C LEU A 121 -18.90 -13.20 -7.09
N ARG A 122 -17.86 -12.58 -6.55
CA ARG A 122 -16.56 -12.47 -7.23
C ARG A 122 -15.39 -12.90 -6.36
N VAL A 123 -14.35 -13.33 -7.04
CA VAL A 123 -13.01 -13.60 -6.51
C VAL A 123 -11.97 -12.92 -7.38
N THR A 124 -10.81 -12.61 -6.83
CA THR A 124 -9.63 -12.20 -7.60
C THR A 124 -8.56 -13.29 -7.52
N LEU A 125 -7.93 -13.58 -8.65
CA LEU A 125 -6.94 -14.64 -8.77
C LEU A 125 -5.56 -14.02 -8.98
N ASN A 126 -4.67 -14.27 -8.03
CA ASN A 126 -3.30 -13.77 -8.04
C ASN A 126 -2.49 -14.40 -9.18
N VAL A 127 -1.47 -13.70 -9.65
CA VAL A 127 -0.48 -14.30 -10.55
C VAL A 127 0.47 -15.23 -9.78
N ALA A 128 1.04 -16.22 -10.47
CA ALA A 128 2.07 -17.10 -9.93
C ALA A 128 3.41 -16.37 -9.73
N PHE A 129 4.35 -17.01 -9.02
CA PHE A 129 5.69 -16.46 -8.82
C PHE A 129 6.56 -16.67 -10.06
N GLY A 130 7.42 -15.69 -10.36
CA GLY A 130 8.50 -15.79 -11.35
C GLY A 130 8.17 -15.33 -12.79
N GLY A 131 8.96 -14.36 -13.29
CA GLY A 131 9.24 -14.09 -14.71
C GLY A 131 8.09 -14.15 -15.73
N ALA A 132 8.34 -14.71 -16.92
CA ALA A 132 7.36 -14.72 -18.01
C ALA A 132 6.22 -15.75 -17.85
N THR A 133 6.24 -16.58 -16.78
CA THR A 133 5.35 -17.74 -16.59
C THR A 133 4.32 -17.53 -15.47
N GLN A 134 4.01 -16.26 -15.14
CA GLN A 134 3.19 -15.91 -13.97
C GLN A 134 1.69 -16.25 -14.11
N ALA A 135 1.24 -16.85 -15.22
CA ALA A 135 -0.12 -17.36 -15.35
C ALA A 135 -0.13 -18.78 -15.93
N PRO A 136 0.42 -19.78 -15.20
CA PRO A 136 0.67 -21.13 -15.73
C PRO A 136 -0.60 -21.94 -15.99
N VAL A 137 -1.72 -21.54 -15.37
CA VAL A 137 -3.05 -22.12 -15.54
C VAL A 137 -4.07 -21.02 -15.81
N PRO A 138 -5.25 -21.36 -16.37
CA PRO A 138 -6.25 -20.38 -16.75
C PRO A 138 -6.61 -19.40 -15.63
N TRP A 139 -6.83 -18.15 -16.04
CA TRP A 139 -7.44 -17.09 -15.23
C TRP A 139 -6.59 -16.54 -14.08
N ARG A 140 -5.32 -16.90 -13.95
CA ARG A 140 -4.39 -16.22 -13.02
C ARG A 140 -4.12 -14.78 -13.49
N GLY A 141 -4.23 -13.81 -12.57
CA GLY A 141 -4.22 -12.38 -12.88
C GLY A 141 -5.57 -11.80 -13.35
N TRP A 142 -6.69 -12.43 -12.96
CA TRP A 142 -8.05 -12.03 -13.35
C TRP A 142 -8.98 -11.83 -12.16
N MET A 143 -10.00 -10.99 -12.35
CA MET A 143 -11.23 -11.01 -11.56
C MET A 143 -12.21 -11.98 -12.21
N MET A 144 -12.77 -12.89 -11.40
CA MET A 144 -13.73 -13.90 -11.83
C MET A 144 -15.05 -13.72 -11.09
N GLU A 145 -16.15 -13.94 -11.81
CA GLU A 145 -17.49 -14.02 -11.25
C GLU A 145 -17.92 -15.47 -11.17
N ILE A 146 -18.49 -15.87 -10.04
CA ILE A 146 -18.97 -17.22 -9.77
C ILE A 146 -20.49 -17.13 -9.57
N ARG A 147 -21.25 -17.78 -10.44
CA ARG A 147 -22.70 -17.82 -10.35
C ARG A 147 -23.17 -18.85 -9.31
N PRO A 148 -24.43 -18.79 -8.83
CA PRO A 148 -24.97 -19.74 -7.86
C PRO A 148 -24.92 -21.21 -8.29
N ASP A 149 -24.86 -21.47 -9.60
CA ASP A 149 -24.72 -22.80 -10.20
C ASP A 149 -23.26 -23.29 -10.27
N GLY A 150 -22.30 -22.49 -9.80
CA GLY A 150 -20.88 -22.81 -9.82
C GLY A 150 -20.15 -22.40 -11.10
N GLN A 151 -20.85 -21.84 -12.10
CA GLN A 151 -20.23 -21.39 -13.33
C GLN A 151 -19.32 -20.18 -13.05
N MET A 152 -18.04 -20.31 -13.41
CA MET A 152 -17.06 -19.23 -13.31
C MET A 152 -16.91 -18.51 -14.66
N THR A 153 -17.04 -17.18 -14.67
CA THR A 153 -16.86 -16.36 -15.88
C THR A 153 -15.84 -15.24 -15.65
N PRO A 154 -14.94 -14.97 -16.60
CA PRO A 154 -13.95 -13.90 -16.47
C PRO A 154 -14.60 -12.52 -16.61
N ILE A 155 -14.14 -11.56 -15.80
CA ILE A 155 -14.60 -10.16 -15.80
C ILE A 155 -13.55 -9.23 -16.36
N ALA A 156 -12.35 -9.22 -15.78
CA ALA A 156 -11.27 -8.31 -16.14
C ALA A 156 -9.92 -8.98 -15.88
N ALA A 157 -8.89 -8.55 -16.61
CA ALA A 157 -7.53 -9.05 -16.49
C ALA A 157 -6.57 -7.97 -16.00
N GLY A 158 -5.31 -8.32 -15.80
CA GLY A 158 -4.26 -7.35 -15.52
C GLY A 158 -4.02 -7.07 -14.05
N LEU A 159 -4.54 -7.93 -13.17
CA LEU A 159 -4.24 -7.93 -11.75
C LEU A 159 -2.91 -8.65 -11.51
N ARG A 160 -2.10 -8.14 -10.56
CA ARG A 160 -0.88 -8.82 -10.11
C ARG A 160 -1.11 -9.53 -8.79
N SER A 161 -1.21 -8.74 -7.72
CA SER A 161 -1.44 -9.22 -6.35
C SER A 161 -2.65 -8.53 -5.69
N PRO A 162 -3.88 -8.82 -6.15
CA PRO A 162 -5.08 -8.10 -5.76
C PRO A 162 -5.69 -8.60 -4.43
N ALA A 163 -4.92 -8.54 -3.34
CA ALA A 163 -5.31 -9.11 -2.05
C ALA A 163 -6.59 -8.49 -1.46
N GLY A 164 -6.85 -7.21 -1.72
CA GLY A 164 -8.10 -6.55 -1.34
C GLY A 164 -8.92 -6.11 -2.55
N PHE A 165 -10.20 -6.43 -2.53
CA PHE A 165 -11.19 -5.90 -3.46
C PHE A 165 -12.54 -5.80 -2.74
N THR A 166 -13.40 -4.92 -3.24
CA THR A 166 -14.74 -4.72 -2.69
C THR A 166 -15.70 -4.29 -3.79
N VAL A 167 -16.99 -4.34 -3.48
CA VAL A 167 -18.05 -3.67 -4.22
C VAL A 167 -18.61 -2.59 -3.31
N THR A 168 -18.73 -1.37 -3.81
CA THR A 168 -19.28 -0.28 -3.03
C THR A 168 -20.80 -0.42 -2.89
N SER A 169 -21.38 0.33 -1.96
CA SER A 169 -22.82 0.52 -1.82
C SER A 169 -23.48 1.05 -3.10
N GLY A 170 -22.73 1.74 -3.96
CA GLY A 170 -23.15 2.17 -5.29
C GLY A 170 -23.10 1.08 -6.37
N GLY A 171 -22.55 -0.10 -6.07
CA GLY A 171 -22.42 -1.22 -7.00
C GLY A 171 -21.15 -1.20 -7.88
N ASP A 172 -20.23 -0.25 -7.63
CA ASP A 172 -18.96 -0.16 -8.36
C ASP A 172 -17.92 -1.09 -7.72
N TRP A 173 -17.21 -1.86 -8.56
CA TRP A 173 -16.19 -2.80 -8.10
C TRP A 173 -14.82 -2.15 -8.09
N PHE A 174 -14.06 -2.33 -7.01
CA PHE A 174 -12.69 -1.85 -6.89
C PHE A 174 -11.76 -2.94 -6.40
N ALA A 175 -10.53 -2.97 -6.93
CA ALA A 175 -9.46 -3.77 -6.36
C ALA A 175 -8.26 -2.88 -6.01
N SER A 176 -7.69 -3.16 -4.85
CA SER A 176 -6.32 -2.79 -4.54
C SER A 176 -5.35 -3.73 -5.27
N ASP A 177 -4.16 -3.25 -5.58
CA ASP A 177 -3.09 -4.09 -6.14
C ASP A 177 -1.73 -3.67 -5.55
N ASN A 178 -0.79 -4.62 -5.45
CA ASN A 178 0.53 -4.37 -4.89
C ASN A 178 1.52 -3.90 -5.93
N GLN A 179 2.39 -2.99 -5.50
CA GLN A 179 3.58 -2.60 -6.26
C GLN A 179 4.42 -3.84 -6.63
N GLY A 180 4.92 -3.84 -7.86
CA GLY A 180 5.84 -4.83 -8.39
C GLY A 180 5.99 -4.68 -9.90
N GLU A 181 6.38 -5.74 -10.59
CA GLU A 181 6.48 -5.72 -12.05
C GLU A 181 5.17 -5.21 -12.68
N TRP A 182 5.26 -4.27 -13.64
CA TRP A 182 4.11 -3.63 -14.30
C TRP A 182 3.17 -2.81 -13.40
N VAL A 183 3.39 -2.80 -12.09
CA VAL A 183 2.58 -2.06 -11.11
C VAL A 183 3.48 -1.10 -10.37
N GLY A 184 3.57 0.14 -10.87
CA GLY A 184 4.53 1.13 -10.38
C GLY A 184 4.44 1.46 -8.88
N SER A 185 3.23 1.44 -8.33
CA SER A 185 2.95 1.68 -6.91
C SER A 185 1.67 0.97 -6.50
N GLY A 186 1.39 0.94 -5.20
CA GLY A 186 0.06 0.61 -4.69
C GLY A 186 -1.03 1.42 -5.38
N LYS A 187 -2.16 0.78 -5.70
CA LYS A 187 -3.26 1.43 -6.42
C LYS A 187 -4.60 0.87 -5.99
N LEU A 188 -5.65 1.68 -6.14
CA LEU A 188 -7.05 1.27 -6.12
C LEU A 188 -7.64 1.57 -7.51
N THR A 189 -8.14 0.53 -8.17
CA THR A 189 -8.66 0.63 -9.55
C THR A 189 -10.11 0.20 -9.59
N HIS A 190 -10.96 1.00 -10.23
CA HIS A 190 -12.32 0.63 -10.59
C HIS A 190 -12.30 -0.43 -11.69
N ILE A 191 -13.14 -1.46 -11.59
CA ILE A 191 -13.15 -2.61 -12.50
C ILE A 191 -14.50 -2.78 -13.17
N GLU A 192 -14.47 -2.75 -14.50
CA GLU A 192 -15.59 -3.09 -15.36
C GLU A 192 -15.27 -4.33 -16.21
N ARG A 193 -16.31 -4.99 -16.70
CA ARG A 193 -16.15 -6.15 -17.59
C ARG A 193 -15.39 -5.74 -18.85
N GLY A 194 -14.30 -6.43 -19.15
CA GLY A 194 -13.43 -6.19 -20.30
C GLY A 194 -12.22 -5.31 -20.02
N ASP A 195 -12.10 -4.75 -18.81
CA ASP A 195 -10.94 -3.93 -18.43
C ASP A 195 -9.64 -4.76 -18.34
N PHE A 196 -8.53 -4.09 -18.63
CA PHE A 196 -7.17 -4.57 -18.39
C PHE A 196 -6.41 -3.62 -17.46
N LEU A 197 -6.00 -4.12 -16.30
CA LEU A 197 -5.50 -3.30 -15.19
C LEU A 197 -3.97 -3.10 -15.17
N GLY A 198 -3.26 -3.63 -16.17
CA GLY A 198 -1.87 -3.29 -16.46
C GLY A 198 -0.85 -4.44 -16.37
N HIS A 199 -1.12 -5.53 -15.64
CA HIS A 199 -0.17 -6.64 -15.55
C HIS A 199 -0.35 -7.68 -16.69
N PRO A 200 0.62 -7.89 -17.60
CA PRO A 200 0.38 -8.65 -18.83
C PRO A 200 0.18 -10.15 -18.65
N ALA A 201 0.62 -10.75 -17.53
CA ALA A 201 0.60 -12.22 -17.38
C ALA A 201 -0.79 -12.85 -17.63
N GLY A 202 -1.86 -12.21 -17.13
CA GLY A 202 -3.22 -12.71 -17.33
C GLY A 202 -3.67 -12.78 -18.80
N LEU A 203 -3.06 -11.97 -19.68
CA LEU A 203 -3.40 -11.95 -21.11
C LEU A 203 -3.04 -13.26 -21.83
N ALA A 204 -2.23 -14.14 -21.21
CA ALA A 204 -2.02 -15.51 -21.72
C ALA A 204 -3.35 -16.26 -21.97
N TRP A 205 -4.41 -15.88 -21.26
CA TRP A 205 -5.73 -16.52 -21.34
C TRP A 205 -6.79 -15.63 -22.00
N SER A 206 -6.44 -14.46 -22.55
CA SER A 206 -7.43 -13.57 -23.17
C SER A 206 -8.00 -14.08 -24.50
N LYS A 207 -7.38 -15.10 -25.11
CA LYS A 207 -7.91 -15.82 -26.29
C LYS A 207 -8.88 -16.94 -25.93
N GLN A 208 -9.05 -17.28 -24.65
CA GLN A 208 -9.97 -18.34 -24.22
C GLN A 208 -11.44 -17.93 -24.43
N PRO A 209 -12.33 -18.88 -24.77
CA PRO A 209 -13.75 -18.61 -24.89
C PRO A 209 -14.34 -17.94 -23.63
N GLY A 210 -15.20 -16.95 -23.84
CA GLY A 210 -15.84 -16.20 -22.75
C GLY A 210 -15.01 -15.06 -22.17
N SER A 211 -13.74 -14.89 -22.57
CA SER A 211 -12.94 -13.75 -22.16
C SER A 211 -13.51 -12.43 -22.71
N PRO A 212 -13.83 -11.43 -21.86
CA PRO A 212 -14.31 -10.13 -22.30
C PRO A 212 -13.18 -9.16 -22.67
N VAL A 213 -11.91 -9.51 -22.41
CA VAL A 213 -10.76 -8.62 -22.63
C VAL A 213 -10.27 -8.74 -24.06
N SER A 214 -10.19 -7.62 -24.77
CA SER A 214 -9.76 -7.56 -26.17
C SER A 214 -8.24 -7.56 -26.35
N LEU A 215 -7.49 -7.08 -25.36
CA LEU A 215 -6.03 -7.02 -25.41
C LEU A 215 -5.38 -8.40 -25.37
N ARG A 216 -4.20 -8.50 -25.97
CA ARG A 216 -3.39 -9.71 -26.14
C ARG A 216 -1.98 -9.48 -25.60
N PRO A 217 -1.24 -10.56 -25.25
CA PRO A 217 0.15 -10.42 -24.79
C PRO A 217 1.01 -9.60 -25.74
N GLU A 218 0.83 -9.79 -27.06
CA GLU A 218 1.54 -9.07 -28.12
C GLU A 218 1.26 -7.56 -28.19
N ASP A 219 0.16 -7.09 -27.59
CA ASP A 219 -0.19 -5.66 -27.52
C ASP A 219 0.59 -4.93 -26.43
N ILE A 220 1.14 -5.67 -25.45
CA ILE A 220 1.82 -5.10 -24.30
C ILE A 220 3.34 -5.18 -24.48
N ARG A 221 3.97 -4.02 -24.47
CA ARG A 221 5.44 -3.86 -24.41
C ARG A 221 5.83 -3.10 -23.15
N SER A 222 7.11 -3.09 -22.78
CA SER A 222 7.58 -2.16 -21.75
C SER A 222 7.48 -0.75 -22.33
N PHE A 223 6.62 0.12 -21.77
CA PHE A 223 6.33 1.42 -22.38
C PHE A 223 7.22 2.53 -21.87
N ASP A 224 7.75 2.43 -20.63
CA ASP A 224 8.53 3.49 -19.97
C ASP A 224 7.82 4.87 -20.00
N GLU A 225 6.49 4.83 -20.07
CA GLU A 225 5.58 5.97 -20.17
C GLU A 225 4.49 5.84 -19.09
N PRO A 226 3.88 6.95 -18.61
CA PRO A 226 2.77 6.87 -17.67
C PRO A 226 1.58 6.07 -18.23
N MET A 227 1.01 5.15 -17.43
CA MET A 227 -0.14 4.33 -17.83
C MET A 227 -1.32 5.13 -18.41
N PRO A 228 -1.71 6.30 -17.85
CA PRO A 228 -2.79 7.10 -18.42
C PRO A 228 -2.50 7.62 -19.83
N ASP A 229 -1.23 7.86 -20.18
CA ASP A 229 -0.84 8.30 -21.52
C ASP A 229 -0.87 7.13 -22.51
N VAL A 230 -0.46 5.94 -22.09
CA VAL A 230 -0.59 4.73 -22.91
C VAL A 230 -2.05 4.35 -23.12
N ALA A 231 -2.90 4.49 -22.10
CA ALA A 231 -4.33 4.17 -22.19
C ALA A 231 -5.09 5.02 -23.23
N LYS A 232 -4.60 6.23 -23.55
CA LYS A 232 -5.18 7.07 -24.63
C LYS A 232 -5.02 6.44 -26.02
N ARG A 233 -4.00 5.60 -26.21
CA ARG A 233 -3.63 4.98 -27.47
C ARG A 233 -3.77 3.45 -27.49
N LEU A 234 -4.09 2.85 -26.34
CA LEU A 234 -4.34 1.42 -26.19
C LEU A 234 -5.68 1.19 -25.47
N PRO A 235 -6.80 1.17 -26.21
CA PRO A 235 -8.13 0.95 -25.64
C PRO A 235 -8.21 -0.36 -24.84
N GLY A 236 -8.93 -0.33 -23.71
CA GLY A 236 -9.07 -1.46 -22.79
C GLY A 236 -8.11 -1.38 -21.58
N VAL A 237 -7.02 -0.60 -21.65
CA VAL A 237 -6.20 -0.30 -20.47
C VAL A 237 -6.98 0.59 -19.51
N LYS A 238 -7.05 0.18 -18.24
CA LYS A 238 -7.75 0.89 -17.17
C LYS A 238 -6.77 1.55 -16.20
N PRO A 239 -6.61 2.89 -16.25
CA PRO A 239 -5.82 3.61 -15.25
C PRO A 239 -6.45 3.51 -13.85
N PRO A 240 -5.65 3.64 -12.78
CA PRO A 240 -6.18 3.61 -11.42
C PRO A 240 -7.09 4.81 -11.11
N ALA A 241 -8.06 4.58 -10.23
CA ALA A 241 -8.84 5.66 -9.64
C ALA A 241 -7.99 6.44 -8.64
N VAL A 242 -7.22 5.73 -7.82
CA VAL A 242 -6.34 6.33 -6.81
C VAL A 242 -5.03 5.56 -6.75
N TRP A 243 -3.91 6.29 -6.78
CA TRP A 243 -2.60 5.75 -6.43
C TRP A 243 -2.33 5.92 -4.95
N LEU A 244 -1.76 4.88 -4.33
CA LEU A 244 -1.23 4.89 -2.98
C LEU A 244 0.31 4.90 -3.10
N PRO A 245 0.99 6.03 -2.82
CA PRO A 245 2.43 6.11 -3.01
C PRO A 245 3.19 5.10 -2.16
N HIS A 246 4.05 4.33 -2.82
CA HIS A 246 4.80 3.25 -2.22
C HIS A 246 5.67 3.78 -1.08
N ALA A 247 5.76 3.00 -0.01
CA ALA A 247 6.50 3.32 1.20
C ALA A 247 5.87 4.45 2.06
N VAL A 248 4.89 5.19 1.52
CA VAL A 248 4.17 6.26 2.23
C VAL A 248 2.76 5.83 2.64
N LEU A 249 1.99 5.24 1.75
CA LEU A 249 0.63 4.72 2.00
C LEU A 249 0.58 3.19 1.87
N GLY A 250 1.70 2.54 2.15
CA GLY A 250 1.83 1.09 2.14
C GLY A 250 2.96 0.62 1.22
N ILE A 251 3.35 -0.63 1.40
CA ILE A 251 4.28 -1.35 0.50
C ILE A 251 3.65 -2.63 -0.08
N SER A 252 2.53 -3.09 0.50
CA SER A 252 1.78 -4.28 0.15
C SER A 252 0.28 -4.07 0.50
N ASN A 253 -0.39 -3.18 -0.25
CA ASN A 253 -1.81 -2.85 -0.06
C ASN A 253 -2.75 -4.07 -0.14
N SER A 254 -3.65 -4.20 0.82
CA SER A 254 -4.45 -5.41 0.99
C SER A 254 -5.93 -5.04 1.15
N GLY A 255 -6.65 -5.65 2.10
CA GLY A 255 -8.08 -5.52 2.32
C GLY A 255 -8.64 -4.11 2.08
N VAL A 256 -9.73 -4.04 1.31
CA VAL A 256 -10.46 -2.81 1.01
C VAL A 256 -11.84 -2.91 1.63
N LEU A 257 -12.30 -1.84 2.28
CA LEU A 257 -13.58 -1.79 2.97
C LEU A 257 -14.21 -0.41 2.80
N GLU A 258 -15.52 -0.35 2.52
CA GLU A 258 -16.29 0.90 2.59
C GLU A 258 -16.87 1.07 3.99
N ASP A 259 -16.83 2.30 4.52
CA ASP A 259 -17.52 2.62 5.77
C ASP A 259 -19.02 2.78 5.55
N LEU A 260 -19.75 1.73 5.90
CA LEU A 260 -21.21 1.68 5.87
C LEU A 260 -21.82 1.88 7.25
N SER A 261 -21.05 2.33 8.24
CA SER A 261 -21.52 2.47 9.62
C SER A 261 -22.54 3.60 9.82
N GLY A 262 -22.70 4.49 8.84
CA GLY A 262 -23.55 5.67 8.98
C GLY A 262 -23.05 6.68 10.03
N GLY A 263 -21.72 6.74 10.24
CA GLY A 263 -21.07 7.67 11.16
C GLY A 263 -20.78 7.11 12.55
N LYS A 264 -21.11 5.84 12.81
CA LYS A 264 -20.67 5.16 14.06
C LYS A 264 -19.15 4.99 14.12
N PHE A 265 -18.47 5.01 12.97
CA PHE A 265 -17.02 4.98 12.86
C PHE A 265 -16.41 6.36 12.54
N GLY A 266 -16.94 7.41 13.17
CA GLY A 266 -16.44 8.77 13.01
C GLY A 266 -16.90 9.44 11.71
N PRO A 267 -16.20 10.50 11.26
CA PRO A 267 -16.74 11.43 10.26
C PRO A 267 -16.59 10.96 8.80
N PHE A 268 -16.13 9.72 8.57
CA PHE A 268 -15.69 9.23 7.25
C PHE A 268 -16.66 8.26 6.57
N ALA A 269 -17.94 8.25 6.99
CA ALA A 269 -18.97 7.43 6.38
C ALA A 269 -19.00 7.56 4.84
N GLY A 270 -19.09 6.43 4.15
CA GLY A 270 -19.07 6.32 2.67
C GLY A 270 -17.68 6.38 2.05
N GLN A 271 -16.61 6.54 2.83
CA GLN A 271 -15.24 6.48 2.33
C GLN A 271 -14.69 5.05 2.34
N LEU A 272 -13.61 4.83 1.60
CA LEU A 272 -12.92 3.55 1.56
C LEU A 272 -11.71 3.56 2.49
N PHE A 273 -11.43 2.40 3.08
CA PHE A 273 -10.21 2.10 3.82
C PHE A 273 -9.43 1.01 3.08
N VAL A 274 -8.13 1.21 2.94
CA VAL A 274 -7.21 0.27 2.31
C VAL A 274 -6.14 -0.10 3.31
N ALA A 275 -6.12 -1.38 3.68
CA ALA A 275 -5.12 -1.94 4.56
C ALA A 275 -3.77 -2.10 3.85
N ASP A 276 -2.73 -2.34 4.64
CA ASP A 276 -1.39 -2.65 4.17
C ASP A 276 -0.76 -3.75 5.03
N GLN A 277 -0.27 -4.80 4.37
CA GLN A 277 0.40 -5.90 5.06
C GLN A 277 1.80 -5.50 5.52
N GLY A 278 2.55 -4.76 4.71
CA GLY A 278 3.96 -4.52 5.00
C GLY A 278 4.23 -3.52 6.13
N GLN A 279 3.48 -2.43 6.19
CA GLN A 279 3.64 -1.35 7.16
C GLN A 279 2.60 -1.39 8.29
N SER A 280 1.80 -2.46 8.37
CA SER A 280 0.84 -2.69 9.47
C SER A 280 -0.04 -1.46 9.75
N LYS A 281 -0.72 -0.99 8.69
CA LYS A 281 -1.50 0.25 8.74
C LYS A 281 -2.69 0.25 7.79
N ILE A 282 -3.52 1.26 7.93
CA ILE A 282 -4.68 1.54 7.10
C ILE A 282 -4.53 2.95 6.54
N ALA A 283 -4.76 3.09 5.23
CA ALA A 283 -4.97 4.35 4.53
C ALA A 283 -6.47 4.57 4.29
N ARG A 284 -6.88 5.83 4.17
CA ARG A 284 -8.25 6.24 3.85
C ARG A 284 -8.30 6.82 2.45
N ILE A 285 -9.42 6.63 1.76
CA ILE A 285 -9.65 7.09 0.39
C ILE A 285 -11.02 7.76 0.28
N SER A 286 -11.04 9.00 -0.23
CA SER A 286 -12.27 9.65 -0.69
C SER A 286 -12.32 9.62 -2.23
N LEU A 287 -13.43 9.16 -2.78
CA LEU A 287 -13.64 9.02 -4.22
C LEU A 287 -14.64 10.05 -4.77
N GLU A 288 -14.48 10.37 -6.05
CA GLU A 288 -15.48 11.07 -6.84
C GLU A 288 -15.49 10.57 -8.29
N LYS A 289 -16.60 10.76 -8.99
CA LYS A 289 -16.76 10.38 -10.39
C LYS A 289 -16.94 11.63 -11.24
N ILE A 290 -15.94 11.94 -12.07
CA ILE A 290 -15.95 13.11 -12.96
C ILE A 290 -15.98 12.63 -14.40
N LYS A 291 -17.00 13.08 -15.15
CA LYS A 291 -17.19 12.69 -16.57
C LYS A 291 -17.17 11.16 -16.76
N GLY A 292 -17.80 10.44 -15.83
CA GLY A 292 -17.86 8.97 -15.81
C GLY A 292 -16.58 8.27 -15.32
N VAL A 293 -15.50 9.00 -15.03
CA VAL A 293 -14.21 8.43 -14.61
C VAL A 293 -14.04 8.59 -13.10
N TRP A 294 -13.72 7.48 -12.43
CA TRP A 294 -13.39 7.47 -11.00
C TRP A 294 -12.02 8.08 -10.75
N GLN A 295 -11.94 8.90 -9.70
CA GLN A 295 -10.72 9.51 -9.21
C GLN A 295 -10.86 9.84 -7.71
N GLY A 296 -9.79 10.31 -7.06
CA GLY A 296 -9.90 10.65 -5.65
C GLY A 296 -8.58 10.88 -4.94
N ALA A 297 -8.65 10.98 -3.61
CA ALA A 297 -7.49 11.22 -2.76
C ALA A 297 -7.28 10.10 -1.75
N ALA A 298 -6.01 9.80 -1.50
CA ALA A 298 -5.56 8.90 -0.44
C ALA A 298 -4.89 9.68 0.70
N TYR A 299 -5.13 9.21 1.92
CA TYR A 299 -4.68 9.80 3.17
C TYR A 299 -4.09 8.71 4.08
N ALA A 300 -3.13 9.07 4.92
CA ALA A 300 -2.84 8.26 6.10
C ALA A 300 -4.07 8.23 7.02
N PHE A 301 -4.26 7.14 7.76
CA PHE A 301 -5.39 7.03 8.70
C PHE A 301 -4.99 6.43 10.03
N ARG A 302 -4.58 5.16 10.06
CA ARG A 302 -4.20 4.50 11.33
C ARG A 302 -3.02 3.58 11.14
N SER A 303 -2.05 3.68 12.03
CA SER A 303 -0.87 2.81 12.11
C SER A 303 -0.73 2.22 13.52
N GLY A 304 0.29 1.37 13.69
CA GLY A 304 0.62 0.77 14.98
C GLY A 304 -0.18 -0.50 15.28
N PHE A 305 -0.58 -1.23 14.23
CA PHE A 305 -1.14 -2.56 14.37
C PHE A 305 -0.06 -3.58 14.68
N ASP A 306 -0.44 -4.63 15.40
CA ASP A 306 0.49 -5.64 15.91
C ASP A 306 1.13 -6.48 14.80
N CYS A 307 0.48 -6.60 13.65
CA CYS A 307 0.97 -7.37 12.51
C CYS A 307 0.44 -6.80 11.18
N GLY A 308 0.94 -7.30 10.05
CA GLY A 308 0.51 -6.91 8.71
C GLY A 308 -0.94 -7.25 8.45
N ILE A 309 -1.74 -6.27 8.03
CA ILE A 309 -3.18 -6.46 7.81
C ILE A 309 -3.40 -7.01 6.40
N ILE A 310 -4.16 -8.09 6.26
CA ILE A 310 -4.59 -8.64 4.97
C ILE A 310 -6.11 -8.57 4.75
N ARG A 311 -6.90 -8.47 5.84
CA ARG A 311 -8.37 -8.33 5.79
C ARG A 311 -8.90 -7.25 6.69
N LEU A 312 -9.99 -6.64 6.24
CA LEU A 312 -10.83 -5.71 6.99
C LEU A 312 -12.26 -6.23 6.98
N ALA A 313 -12.97 -6.10 8.11
CA ALA A 313 -14.40 -6.34 8.19
C ALA A 313 -15.06 -5.32 9.13
N GLN A 314 -16.17 -4.73 8.70
CA GLN A 314 -16.97 -3.82 9.53
C GLN A 314 -18.06 -4.60 10.26
N SER A 315 -18.25 -4.31 11.55
CA SER A 315 -19.39 -4.82 12.32
C SER A 315 -20.53 -3.80 12.44
N GLU A 316 -21.70 -4.26 12.88
CA GLU A 316 -22.92 -3.44 13.01
C GLU A 316 -22.78 -2.23 13.97
N ASP A 317 -21.88 -2.31 14.93
CA ASP A 317 -21.54 -1.21 15.84
C ASP A 317 -20.58 -0.17 15.23
N GLY A 318 -20.16 -0.38 13.98
CA GLY A 318 -19.26 0.49 13.23
C GLY A 318 -17.78 0.17 13.40
N SER A 319 -17.38 -0.62 14.40
CA SER A 319 -15.96 -0.97 14.59
C SER A 319 -15.42 -1.82 13.44
N PHE A 320 -14.10 -1.77 13.23
CA PHE A 320 -13.40 -2.62 12.28
C PHE A 320 -12.69 -3.76 12.98
N PHE A 321 -12.64 -4.90 12.33
CA PHE A 321 -11.71 -5.98 12.65
C PHE A 321 -10.65 -6.08 11.56
N THR A 322 -9.40 -6.24 11.98
CA THR A 322 -8.24 -6.45 11.11
C THR A 322 -7.80 -7.90 11.21
N GLY A 323 -7.64 -8.56 10.06
CA GLY A 323 -7.06 -9.90 9.98
C GLY A 323 -5.60 -9.80 9.59
N GLU A 324 -4.71 -10.42 10.36
CA GLU A 324 -3.28 -10.09 10.30
C GLU A 324 -2.36 -11.30 10.14
N THR A 325 -1.33 -11.13 9.31
CA THR A 325 -0.28 -12.11 9.05
C THR A 325 0.97 -11.45 8.44
N GLU A 326 2.16 -11.93 8.82
CA GLU A 326 3.44 -11.62 8.15
C GLU A 326 3.78 -12.64 7.05
N ARG A 327 2.94 -13.66 6.85
CA ARG A 327 3.20 -14.72 5.87
C ARG A 327 3.05 -14.17 4.45
N GLY A 328 3.97 -14.52 3.58
CA GLY A 328 4.00 -14.07 2.18
C GLY A 328 4.64 -12.69 1.97
N TRP A 329 4.52 -11.77 2.93
CA TRP A 329 5.24 -10.50 2.93
C TRP A 329 5.47 -10.02 4.37
N GLY A 330 6.72 -9.66 4.70
CA GLY A 330 7.10 -9.24 6.05
C GLY A 330 6.31 -8.01 6.52
N ALA A 331 6.07 -7.94 7.83
CA ALA A 331 5.28 -6.87 8.45
C ALA A 331 6.10 -6.06 9.45
N LEU A 332 5.75 -4.78 9.62
CA LEU A 332 6.39 -3.89 10.58
C LEU A 332 5.97 -4.16 12.03
N GLY A 333 4.74 -4.63 12.24
CA GLY A 333 4.22 -4.95 13.56
C GLY A 333 5.04 -6.02 14.29
N PRO A 334 5.06 -6.01 15.64
CA PRO A 334 5.90 -6.90 16.45
C PRO A 334 5.45 -8.37 16.48
N LYS A 335 4.23 -8.68 16.04
CA LYS A 335 3.67 -10.03 15.99
C LYS A 335 3.69 -10.59 14.57
N LYS A 336 3.63 -11.91 14.48
CA LYS A 336 3.64 -12.67 13.22
C LYS A 336 2.25 -12.85 12.60
N TYR A 337 1.22 -12.76 13.44
CA TYR A 337 -0.17 -12.92 13.06
C TYR A 337 -1.06 -12.36 14.18
N GLY A 338 -2.33 -12.10 13.86
CA GLY A 338 -3.25 -11.57 14.84
C GLY A 338 -4.64 -11.30 14.30
N ILE A 339 -5.46 -10.78 15.21
CA ILE A 339 -6.72 -10.13 14.91
C ILE A 339 -6.83 -8.94 15.88
N GLU A 340 -7.12 -7.76 15.36
CA GLU A 340 -7.38 -6.60 16.21
C GLU A 340 -8.74 -6.00 15.93
N ARG A 341 -9.26 -5.28 16.92
CA ARG A 341 -10.45 -4.46 16.78
C ARG A 341 -10.08 -2.99 16.85
N LEU A 342 -10.49 -2.21 15.85
CA LEU A 342 -10.37 -0.76 15.83
C LEU A 342 -11.73 -0.15 16.16
N VAL A 343 -11.79 0.60 17.26
CA VAL A 343 -13.02 1.20 17.80
C VAL A 343 -12.86 2.72 17.76
N TRP A 344 -13.93 3.41 17.36
CA TRP A 344 -13.97 4.86 17.39
C TRP A 344 -14.01 5.37 18.83
N THR A 345 -13.17 6.34 19.17
CA THR A 345 -13.09 6.91 20.53
C THR A 345 -14.23 7.87 20.84
N GLY A 346 -14.92 8.38 19.81
CA GLY A 346 -15.89 9.47 19.93
C GLY A 346 -15.29 10.86 19.69
N GLU A 347 -13.96 10.99 19.66
CA GLU A 347 -13.26 12.27 19.53
C GLU A 347 -12.82 12.53 18.09
N THR A 348 -13.34 13.58 17.48
CA THR A 348 -13.01 13.93 16.08
C THR A 348 -11.79 14.87 16.03
N PRO A 349 -10.64 14.43 15.48
CA PRO A 349 -9.48 15.31 15.31
C PRO A 349 -9.71 16.32 14.19
N PHE A 350 -8.99 17.45 14.21
CA PHE A 350 -8.90 18.35 13.06
C PHE A 350 -8.12 17.68 11.91
N GLU A 351 -8.83 17.36 10.82
CA GLU A 351 -8.31 16.57 9.72
C GLU A 351 -8.95 16.98 8.38
N ILE A 352 -8.27 16.69 7.26
CA ILE A 352 -8.86 16.79 5.92
C ILE A 352 -9.88 15.64 5.76
N LYS A 353 -11.16 15.97 5.77
CA LYS A 353 -12.26 15.03 5.57
C LYS A 353 -12.27 14.47 4.15
N GLU A 354 -12.19 15.32 3.14
CA GLU A 354 -12.11 14.91 1.73
C GLU A 354 -11.47 15.99 0.88
N ILE A 355 -11.01 15.60 -0.31
CA ILE A 355 -10.53 16.51 -1.35
C ILE A 355 -11.31 16.21 -2.61
N LYS A 356 -11.87 17.26 -3.22
CA LYS A 356 -12.50 17.18 -4.54
C LYS A 356 -11.79 18.04 -5.55
N ALA A 357 -11.68 17.57 -6.79
CA ALA A 357 -11.13 18.37 -7.87
C ALA A 357 -12.00 19.60 -8.14
N GLN A 358 -11.36 20.65 -8.61
CA GLN A 358 -11.99 21.87 -9.14
C GLN A 358 -11.39 22.15 -10.53
N PRO A 359 -12.06 22.96 -11.38
CA PRO A 359 -11.57 23.26 -12.73
C PRO A 359 -10.18 23.91 -12.78
N ASP A 360 -9.70 24.42 -11.65
CA ASP A 360 -8.42 25.09 -11.48
C ASP A 360 -7.69 24.69 -10.20
N GLY A 361 -8.01 23.56 -9.58
CA GLY A 361 -7.48 23.29 -8.25
C GLY A 361 -8.19 22.20 -7.49
N PHE A 362 -8.29 22.40 -6.18
CA PHE A 362 -8.89 21.44 -5.25
C PHE A 362 -9.75 22.15 -4.21
N MET A 363 -10.83 21.50 -3.79
CA MET A 363 -11.58 21.85 -2.59
C MET A 363 -11.18 20.88 -1.49
N LEU A 364 -10.62 21.38 -0.40
CA LEU A 364 -10.32 20.63 0.82
C LEU A 364 -11.46 20.88 1.79
N THR A 365 -12.14 19.81 2.25
CA THR A 365 -13.15 19.88 3.31
C THR A 365 -12.55 19.33 4.60
N PHE A 366 -12.79 19.96 5.74
CA PHE A 366 -12.24 19.58 7.04
C PHE A 366 -13.30 18.99 7.98
N THR A 367 -12.84 18.28 9.01
CA THR A 367 -13.69 17.73 10.08
C THR A 367 -14.12 18.78 11.11
N ALA A 368 -13.38 19.88 11.22
CA ALA A 368 -13.68 21.02 12.08
C ALA A 368 -13.26 22.34 11.37
N PRO A 369 -13.78 23.51 11.79
CA PRO A 369 -13.41 24.78 11.15
C PRO A 369 -11.92 25.08 11.24
N VAL A 370 -11.32 25.54 10.13
CA VAL A 370 -9.92 25.99 10.06
C VAL A 370 -9.77 27.43 10.54
N ASP A 371 -8.66 27.74 11.20
CA ASP A 371 -8.27 29.11 11.50
C ASP A 371 -8.01 29.87 10.20
N ARG A 372 -8.73 30.98 10.04
CA ARG A 372 -8.72 31.74 8.79
C ARG A 372 -7.36 32.43 8.55
N ALA A 373 -6.68 32.87 9.62
CA ALA A 373 -5.42 33.57 9.52
C ALA A 373 -4.27 32.66 9.03
N THR A 374 -4.30 31.39 9.40
CA THR A 374 -3.39 30.37 8.85
C THR A 374 -3.84 29.86 7.49
N ALA A 375 -5.14 29.69 7.26
CA ALA A 375 -5.66 29.16 6.01
C ALA A 375 -5.53 30.11 4.82
N GLU A 376 -5.60 31.43 4.99
CA GLU A 376 -5.51 32.39 3.87
C GLU A 376 -4.07 32.55 3.33
N LYS A 377 -3.08 32.00 4.02
CA LYS A 377 -1.66 32.06 3.63
C LYS A 377 -1.34 31.02 2.57
N LEU A 378 -0.74 31.45 1.45
CA LEU A 378 -0.33 30.53 0.38
C LEU A 378 0.74 29.55 0.86
N GLU A 379 1.65 30.00 1.72
CA GLU A 379 2.74 29.23 2.29
C GLU A 379 2.26 28.12 3.26
N SER A 380 1.00 28.14 3.67
CA SER A 380 0.41 27.03 4.44
C SER A 380 0.27 25.75 3.61
N TYR A 381 0.44 25.86 2.29
CA TYR A 381 0.23 24.78 1.33
C TYR A 381 1.44 24.58 0.42
N SER A 382 1.66 23.34 0.01
CA SER A 382 2.54 23.02 -1.12
C SER A 382 1.91 21.92 -1.96
N VAL A 383 1.94 22.06 -3.28
CA VAL A 383 1.42 21.03 -4.20
C VAL A 383 2.52 20.60 -5.17
N PHE A 384 2.71 19.29 -5.31
CA PHE A 384 3.62 18.69 -6.29
C PHE A 384 2.89 17.65 -7.12
N GLY A 385 3.10 17.65 -8.43
CA GLY A 385 2.57 16.62 -9.33
C GLY A 385 3.64 15.59 -9.69
N PHE A 386 3.31 14.31 -9.69
CA PHE A 386 4.15 13.23 -10.21
C PHE A 386 3.30 12.08 -10.76
N THR A 387 3.91 11.10 -11.40
CA THR A 387 3.23 9.88 -11.87
C THR A 387 4.18 8.68 -11.80
N TYR A 388 3.74 7.51 -12.25
CA TYR A 388 4.55 6.30 -12.33
C TYR A 388 4.65 5.83 -13.76
N LEU A 389 5.82 5.32 -14.15
CA LEU A 389 6.01 4.72 -15.46
C LEU A 389 5.40 3.31 -15.47
N TRP A 390 4.91 2.91 -16.64
CA TRP A 390 4.36 1.58 -16.87
C TRP A 390 5.33 0.74 -17.70
N HIS A 391 6.02 -0.17 -17.02
CA HIS A 391 7.11 -0.96 -17.57
C HIS A 391 7.25 -2.28 -16.82
N LYS A 392 8.09 -3.20 -17.32
CA LYS A 392 8.25 -4.54 -16.74
C LYS A 392 9.02 -4.57 -15.42
N GLU A 393 9.81 -3.55 -15.13
CA GLU A 393 10.64 -3.48 -13.94
C GLU A 393 9.79 -3.41 -12.67
N TYR A 394 10.35 -3.88 -11.56
CA TYR A 394 9.63 -4.00 -10.28
C TYR A 394 9.39 -2.62 -9.65
N GLY A 395 8.13 -2.18 -9.66
CA GLY A 395 7.73 -0.88 -9.17
C GLY A 395 8.27 0.27 -10.02
N SER A 396 7.85 1.49 -9.73
CA SER A 396 8.33 2.70 -10.40
C SER A 396 8.57 3.76 -9.33
N ALA A 397 9.73 4.40 -9.37
CA ALA A 397 9.91 5.63 -8.62
C ALA A 397 8.92 6.70 -9.12
N PRO A 398 8.49 7.65 -8.26
CA PRO A 398 7.80 8.85 -8.70
C PRO A 398 8.57 9.53 -9.84
N SER A 399 7.92 9.65 -10.98
CA SER A 399 8.47 10.18 -12.23
C SER A 399 7.75 11.46 -12.63
N ASN A 400 8.39 12.25 -13.49
CA ASN A 400 7.87 13.53 -13.99
C ASN A 400 7.44 14.49 -12.86
N ARG A 401 8.19 14.48 -11.74
CA ARG A 401 7.88 15.33 -10.59
C ARG A 401 8.01 16.80 -10.97
N ALA A 402 7.01 17.60 -10.59
CA ALA A 402 6.97 19.04 -10.84
C ALA A 402 6.28 19.75 -9.67
N GLY A 403 6.81 20.90 -9.23
CA GLY A 403 6.10 21.77 -8.31
C GLY A 403 4.89 22.39 -9.00
N CYS A 404 3.79 22.56 -8.26
CA CYS A 404 2.63 23.27 -8.74
C CYS A 404 2.10 24.31 -7.74
N PRO A 405 2.67 25.51 -7.70
CA PRO A 405 2.38 26.51 -6.66
C PRO A 405 0.89 26.85 -6.55
N VAL A 406 0.43 27.06 -5.31
CA VAL A 406 -0.92 27.60 -5.04
C VAL A 406 -0.91 29.09 -5.37
N ARG A 407 -1.86 29.52 -6.20
CA ARG A 407 -1.99 30.91 -6.67
C ARG A 407 -3.03 31.70 -5.91
N LYS A 408 -4.05 31.02 -5.40
CA LYS A 408 -5.15 31.63 -4.66
C LYS A 408 -5.73 30.62 -3.69
N VAL A 409 -6.11 31.12 -2.53
CA VAL A 409 -6.83 30.38 -1.50
C VAL A 409 -8.12 31.13 -1.18
N VAL A 410 -9.22 30.39 -1.08
CA VAL A 410 -10.51 30.94 -0.62
C VAL A 410 -11.03 30.05 0.49
N VAL A 411 -11.11 30.59 1.69
CA VAL A 411 -11.71 29.92 2.85
C VAL A 411 -13.22 30.13 2.80
N ALA A 412 -13.99 29.04 3.00
CA ALA A 412 -15.44 29.14 3.11
C ALA A 412 -15.87 29.93 4.35
N PRO A 413 -17.03 30.61 4.34
CA PRO A 413 -17.50 31.41 5.48
C PRO A 413 -17.61 30.65 6.81
N ASP A 414 -17.91 29.35 6.74
CA ASP A 414 -18.02 28.46 7.91
C ASP A 414 -16.66 27.90 8.38
N GLY A 415 -15.58 28.17 7.64
CA GLY A 415 -14.25 27.62 7.90
C GLY A 415 -14.13 26.11 7.65
N LEU A 416 -15.16 25.42 7.15
CA LEU A 416 -15.14 23.96 6.96
C LEU A 416 -14.50 23.53 5.63
N SER A 417 -14.18 24.47 4.75
CA SER A 417 -13.50 24.16 3.52
C SER A 417 -12.61 25.28 3.00
N VAL A 418 -11.62 24.86 2.21
CA VAL A 418 -10.70 25.74 1.51
C VAL A 418 -10.62 25.33 0.05
N ARG A 419 -10.83 26.30 -0.85
CA ARG A 419 -10.53 26.16 -2.27
C ARG A 419 -9.12 26.63 -2.56
N LEU A 420 -8.27 25.71 -3.01
CA LEU A 420 -6.94 25.98 -3.55
C LEU A 420 -7.06 26.10 -5.07
N ALA A 421 -6.40 27.11 -5.66
CA ALA A 421 -6.25 27.20 -7.11
C ALA A 421 -4.78 27.14 -7.55
N ASN A 422 -4.53 26.37 -8.60
CA ASN A 422 -3.24 26.02 -9.18
C ASN A 422 -3.37 26.04 -10.72
N ILE A 423 -2.29 26.34 -11.46
CA ILE A 423 -2.33 26.48 -12.94
C ILE A 423 -1.79 25.24 -13.67
N CYS A 424 -0.97 24.46 -12.99
CA CYS A 424 -0.08 23.42 -13.52
C CYS A 424 -0.52 21.99 -13.15
N LEU A 425 -1.81 21.81 -12.84
CA LEU A 425 -2.37 20.48 -12.61
C LEU A 425 -2.38 19.66 -13.92
N ARG A 426 -2.25 18.34 -13.81
CA ARG A 426 -2.10 17.44 -14.97
C ARG A 426 -3.05 16.26 -14.82
N GLU A 427 -3.86 15.97 -15.84
CA GLU A 427 -4.65 14.73 -15.87
C GLU A 427 -3.72 13.51 -16.00
N GLY A 428 -4.06 12.41 -15.33
CA GLY A 428 -3.25 11.20 -15.23
C GLY A 428 -2.10 11.27 -14.21
N TYR A 429 -2.06 12.31 -13.37
CA TYR A 429 -1.01 12.51 -12.37
C TYR A 429 -1.56 12.44 -10.95
N ILE A 430 -0.66 12.13 -10.02
CA ILE A 430 -0.86 12.28 -8.59
C ILE A 430 -0.43 13.69 -8.20
N HIS A 431 -1.23 14.37 -7.40
CA HIS A 431 -0.93 15.63 -6.75
C HIS A 431 -0.77 15.41 -5.25
N GLU A 432 0.48 15.47 -4.79
CA GLU A 432 0.80 15.57 -3.37
C GLU A 432 0.40 16.96 -2.89
N ILE A 433 -0.59 17.04 -2.00
CA ILE A 433 -1.09 18.28 -1.41
C ILE A 433 -0.68 18.26 0.07
N LYS A 434 0.25 19.12 0.46
CA LYS A 434 0.64 19.34 1.86
C LYS A 434 -0.05 20.59 2.38
N ALA A 435 -0.62 20.51 3.57
CA ALA A 435 -1.33 21.60 4.26
C ALA A 435 -0.85 21.77 5.71
N ALA A 436 0.43 21.51 5.99
CA ALA A 436 1.01 21.48 7.35
C ALA A 436 0.95 22.84 8.09
N GLY A 437 0.77 23.95 7.36
CA GLY A 437 0.60 25.28 7.95
C GLY A 437 -0.77 25.50 8.61
N LEU A 438 -1.75 24.62 8.39
CA LEU A 438 -3.10 24.79 8.90
C LEU A 438 -3.24 24.50 10.39
N ARG A 439 -4.12 25.29 11.02
CA ARG A 439 -4.55 25.11 12.41
C ARG A 439 -6.06 25.11 12.49
N SER A 440 -6.62 24.38 13.45
CA SER A 440 -8.05 24.49 13.76
C SER A 440 -8.38 25.88 14.32
N ALA A 441 -9.58 26.37 14.03
CA ALA A 441 -10.07 27.65 14.57
C ALA A 441 -10.23 27.61 16.09
N GLN A 442 -10.54 26.43 16.63
CA GLN A 442 -10.70 26.18 18.06
C GLN A 442 -9.59 25.24 18.54
N GLY A 443 -8.84 25.64 19.56
CA GLY A 443 -7.79 24.81 20.14
C GLY A 443 -6.42 24.91 19.46
N ASN A 444 -6.31 25.55 18.29
CA ASN A 444 -5.05 25.74 17.55
C ASN A 444 -4.33 24.41 17.25
N GLU A 445 -5.10 23.36 16.96
CA GLU A 445 -4.60 22.02 16.68
C GLU A 445 -4.05 21.95 15.24
N PRO A 446 -2.90 21.30 15.01
CA PRO A 446 -2.44 21.02 13.66
C PRO A 446 -3.32 19.96 12.99
N LEU A 447 -3.30 19.90 11.66
CA LEU A 447 -3.87 18.75 10.94
C LEU A 447 -3.19 17.46 11.41
N LEU A 448 -4.00 16.48 11.81
CA LEU A 448 -3.48 15.16 12.21
C LEU A 448 -2.70 14.49 11.06
N HIS A 449 -3.28 14.51 9.86
CA HIS A 449 -2.63 14.05 8.63
C HIS A 449 -2.55 15.22 7.63
N PRO A 450 -1.41 15.91 7.54
CA PRO A 450 -1.28 17.15 6.76
C PRO A 450 -1.01 16.92 5.27
N ILE A 451 -0.92 15.66 4.80
CA ILE A 451 -0.57 15.32 3.42
C ILE A 451 -1.65 14.41 2.83
N ALA A 452 -2.10 14.76 1.63
CA ALA A 452 -2.99 13.95 0.83
C ALA A 452 -2.41 13.73 -0.58
N TYR A 453 -2.77 12.62 -1.21
CA TYR A 453 -2.34 12.28 -2.56
C TYR A 453 -3.56 12.13 -3.45
N TYR A 454 -3.84 13.17 -4.23
CA TYR A 454 -4.98 13.20 -5.14
C TYR A 454 -4.58 12.66 -6.52
N THR A 455 -5.23 11.61 -7.02
CA THR A 455 -5.07 11.16 -8.41
C THR A 455 -6.08 11.88 -9.27
N LEU A 456 -5.63 12.75 -10.18
CA LEU A 456 -6.51 13.53 -11.06
C LEU A 456 -6.59 12.86 -12.44
N ASN A 457 -7.72 12.22 -12.74
CA ASN A 457 -7.96 11.61 -14.04
C ASN A 457 -8.69 12.55 -15.01
N ARG A 458 -9.60 13.40 -14.52
CA ARG A 458 -10.39 14.36 -15.28
C ARG A 458 -10.59 15.66 -14.52
N PHE A 459 -10.48 16.78 -15.21
CA PHE A 459 -10.95 18.05 -14.68
C PHE A 459 -12.48 18.12 -14.69
N PRO A 460 -13.12 18.53 -13.58
CA PRO A 460 -14.54 18.85 -13.57
C PRO A 460 -14.81 20.12 -14.38
N ASP A 461 -16.05 20.25 -14.86
CA ASP A 461 -16.53 21.50 -15.45
C ASP A 461 -16.87 22.52 -14.34
N GLY A 462 -16.86 23.81 -14.67
CA GLY A 462 -17.28 24.87 -13.76
C GLY A 462 -16.42 26.13 -13.81
N ASN A 463 -16.69 27.05 -12.90
CA ASN A 463 -16.01 28.34 -12.84
C ASN A 463 -14.64 28.22 -12.17
N ARG A 464 -13.62 28.81 -12.80
CA ARG A 464 -12.29 29.02 -12.22
C ARG A 464 -12.30 30.29 -11.36
N ILE A 465 -11.50 30.31 -10.29
CA ILE A 465 -11.25 31.48 -9.44
C ILE A 465 -9.94 32.20 -9.78
N ILE A 466 -9.17 31.65 -10.73
CA ILE A 466 -8.02 32.25 -11.41
C ILE A 466 -8.15 32.13 -12.95
N PRO A 467 -7.63 33.09 -13.74
CA PRO A 467 -7.65 33.02 -15.20
C PRO A 467 -6.73 31.90 -15.75
N LEU A 468 -7.02 31.41 -16.97
CA LEU A 468 -6.10 30.58 -17.75
C LEU A 468 -5.18 31.54 -18.52
N GLU A 469 -4.07 31.95 -17.95
CA GLU A 469 -3.09 32.72 -18.73
C GLU A 469 -2.22 31.77 -19.55
N VAL A 470 -2.37 31.84 -20.88
CA VAL A 470 -1.78 30.93 -21.89
C VAL A 470 -0.25 30.88 -21.85
N LYS A 471 0.42 31.83 -21.17
CA LYS A 471 1.89 31.89 -21.03
C LYS A 471 2.46 31.12 -19.83
N GLU A 472 1.66 30.69 -18.86
CA GLU A 472 2.17 30.16 -17.58
C GLU A 472 2.36 28.63 -17.51
N VAL A 473 2.15 27.91 -18.63
CA VAL A 473 2.48 26.47 -18.75
C VAL A 473 4.00 26.23 -18.59
N GLU A 474 4.83 27.27 -18.76
CA GLU A 474 6.28 27.27 -18.55
C GLU A 474 6.71 27.34 -17.06
N LEU A 475 5.78 27.53 -16.11
CA LEU A 475 6.10 27.65 -14.66
C LEU A 475 6.12 26.33 -13.89
N CYS A 476 5.99 25.19 -14.56
CA CYS A 476 6.26 23.88 -13.98
C CYS A 476 7.76 23.74 -13.74
N VAL A 477 8.25 24.17 -12.57
CA VAL A 477 9.66 23.97 -12.21
C VAL A 477 9.87 22.49 -11.94
N ALA A 478 10.75 21.85 -12.71
CA ALA A 478 11.25 20.51 -12.44
C ALA A 478 12.12 20.55 -11.17
N PRO A 479 11.85 19.75 -10.12
CA PRO A 479 12.82 19.45 -9.09
C PRO A 479 13.76 18.36 -9.60
N ILE A 480 15.00 18.77 -9.88
CA ILE A 480 16.30 18.06 -9.86
C ILE A 480 16.29 16.57 -10.33
N PRO A 481 16.85 16.29 -11.53
CA PRO A 481 17.23 14.94 -11.96
C PRO A 481 18.55 14.45 -11.32
N ALA A 482 18.66 13.13 -11.16
CA ALA A 482 19.89 12.32 -11.22
C ALA A 482 21.07 12.62 -10.25
N VAL A 483 20.81 12.91 -8.97
CA VAL A 483 21.88 12.98 -7.95
C VAL A 483 22.10 11.64 -7.21
N ALA A 484 21.12 10.73 -7.26
CA ALA A 484 21.10 9.51 -6.44
C ALA A 484 22.20 8.48 -6.75
N SER A 485 22.92 8.56 -7.86
CA SER A 485 23.98 7.60 -8.22
C SER A 485 25.34 8.25 -8.48
N ALA A 486 25.47 9.55 -8.18
CA ALA A 486 26.71 10.28 -8.37
C ALA A 486 27.70 10.02 -7.23
N ASN A 487 28.99 9.97 -7.55
CA ASN A 487 30.05 9.96 -6.55
C ASN A 487 30.00 11.27 -5.74
N THR A 488 29.59 11.20 -4.48
CA THR A 488 29.51 12.37 -3.58
C THR A 488 30.35 12.16 -2.32
N LYS A 489 30.51 13.20 -1.51
CA LYS A 489 31.26 13.12 -0.25
C LYS A 489 30.69 12.06 0.72
N LYS A 490 29.36 11.87 0.73
CA LYS A 490 28.68 10.88 1.59
C LYS A 490 28.37 9.57 0.87
N HIS A 491 28.46 9.54 -0.46
CA HIS A 491 28.36 8.33 -1.30
C HIS A 491 29.60 8.18 -2.20
N PRO A 492 30.78 7.90 -1.59
CA PRO A 492 32.02 7.80 -2.34
C PRO A 492 32.12 6.44 -3.07
N THR A 493 31.73 6.38 -4.35
CA THR A 493 31.70 5.14 -5.15
C THR A 493 33.02 4.80 -5.86
N LYS A 494 34.03 5.65 -5.70
CA LYS A 494 35.40 5.43 -6.19
C LYS A 494 36.38 5.59 -5.04
N ALA A 495 37.37 4.71 -4.99
CA ALA A 495 38.48 4.86 -4.07
C ALA A 495 39.20 6.20 -4.32
N PRO A 496 39.62 6.93 -3.28
CA PRO A 496 40.57 8.03 -3.42
C PRO A 496 41.83 7.56 -4.16
N ALA A 497 42.42 8.43 -4.99
CA ALA A 497 43.58 8.09 -5.82
C ALA A 497 44.82 7.62 -5.03
N GLU A 498 44.85 7.91 -3.72
CA GLU A 498 45.93 7.56 -2.79
C GLU A 498 45.72 6.20 -2.10
N TRP A 499 44.62 5.50 -2.41
CA TRP A 499 44.31 4.17 -1.91
C TRP A 499 44.73 3.10 -2.93
N GLY A 500 45.01 1.88 -2.47
CA GLY A 500 44.88 0.70 -3.32
C GLY A 500 43.40 0.31 -3.48
N ASP A 501 43.06 -0.46 -4.51
CA ASP A 501 41.67 -0.78 -4.88
C ASP A 501 40.82 -1.38 -3.73
N ASP A 502 41.44 -1.98 -2.70
CA ASP A 502 40.78 -2.62 -1.57
C ASP A 502 40.86 -1.85 -0.22
N GLY A 503 41.59 -0.73 -0.15
CA GLY A 503 41.80 -0.01 1.13
C GLY A 503 42.55 -0.82 2.19
N ASP A 504 42.41 -0.45 3.47
CA ASP A 504 42.96 -1.19 4.63
C ASP A 504 42.03 -2.34 5.07
N LYS A 505 40.74 -2.23 4.75
CA LYS A 505 39.72 -3.22 5.12
C LYS A 505 38.60 -3.28 4.07
N THR A 506 38.39 -4.47 3.51
CA THR A 506 37.18 -4.77 2.71
C THR A 506 36.12 -5.42 3.59
N ILE A 507 34.89 -4.92 3.49
CA ILE A 507 33.68 -5.45 4.12
C ILE A 507 32.69 -5.80 3.02
N VAL A 508 32.23 -7.04 2.98
CA VAL A 508 31.08 -7.43 2.16
C VAL A 508 29.92 -7.63 3.10
N LEU A 509 28.91 -6.78 2.99
CA LEU A 509 27.70 -6.79 3.82
C LEU A 509 26.54 -7.29 2.97
N GLY A 510 25.95 -8.42 3.34
CA GLY A 510 24.78 -9.01 2.68
C GLY A 510 23.46 -8.63 3.36
N THR A 511 22.35 -8.97 2.70
CA THR A 511 20.99 -8.86 3.24
C THR A 511 20.38 -10.25 3.45
N GLN A 512 19.47 -10.38 4.42
CA GLN A 512 18.76 -11.63 4.73
C GLN A 512 17.27 -11.38 4.97
N PRO A 513 16.41 -12.37 4.66
CA PRO A 513 14.98 -12.28 4.92
C PRO A 513 14.65 -11.87 6.36
N GLY A 514 13.56 -11.10 6.49
CA GLY A 514 13.12 -10.57 7.78
C GLY A 514 13.78 -9.24 8.16
N LEU A 515 14.14 -8.42 7.16
CA LEU A 515 14.67 -7.06 7.32
C LEU A 515 15.96 -7.04 8.14
N LYS A 516 16.97 -7.81 7.71
CA LYS A 516 18.25 -7.92 8.40
C LYS A 516 19.43 -7.79 7.45
N PHE A 517 20.52 -7.25 7.97
CA PHE A 517 21.84 -7.48 7.39
C PHE A 517 22.36 -8.85 7.83
N ASP A 518 23.19 -9.49 7.00
CA ASP A 518 23.80 -10.78 7.32
C ASP A 518 24.83 -10.71 8.46
N GLN A 519 25.28 -9.50 8.77
CA GLN A 519 26.17 -9.17 9.87
C GLN A 519 25.52 -8.07 10.70
N ALA A 520 25.49 -8.28 12.03
CA ALA A 520 24.98 -7.30 13.00
C ALA A 520 26.09 -6.42 13.62
N LEU A 521 27.35 -6.84 13.47
CA LEU A 521 28.52 -6.14 13.99
C LEU A 521 29.62 -6.13 12.92
N LEU A 522 30.12 -4.94 12.61
CA LEU A 522 31.28 -4.71 11.78
C LEU A 522 32.39 -4.10 12.66
N THR A 523 33.65 -4.43 12.40
CA THR A 523 34.78 -3.92 13.20
C THR A 523 35.87 -3.34 12.32
N VAL A 524 36.30 -2.13 12.65
CA VAL A 524 37.36 -1.38 11.95
C VAL A 524 38.23 -0.63 12.96
N LYS A 525 39.48 -0.33 12.58
CA LYS A 525 40.34 0.57 13.39
C LYS A 525 40.04 2.03 13.07
N VAL A 526 40.29 2.91 14.04
CA VAL A 526 40.28 4.37 13.86
C VAL A 526 41.04 4.77 12.59
N GLY A 527 40.35 5.47 11.68
CA GLY A 527 40.92 5.98 10.42
C GLY A 527 41.30 4.92 9.39
N ALA A 528 40.86 3.67 9.53
CA ALA A 528 41.07 2.65 8.51
C ALA A 528 40.35 3.04 7.21
N ARG A 529 41.00 2.84 6.07
CA ARG A 529 40.42 3.02 4.74
C ARG A 529 39.50 1.84 4.43
N VAL A 530 38.18 2.04 4.48
CA VAL A 530 37.19 0.96 4.34
C VAL A 530 36.63 0.94 2.92
N ARG A 531 36.67 -0.24 2.29
CA ARG A 531 35.88 -0.58 1.10
C ARG A 531 34.69 -1.42 1.55
N LEU A 532 33.48 -0.87 1.48
CA LEU A 532 32.25 -1.59 1.83
C LEU A 532 31.46 -1.92 0.56
N VAL A 533 31.16 -3.19 0.36
CA VAL A 533 30.27 -3.70 -0.69
C VAL A 533 28.97 -4.13 -0.03
N LEU A 534 27.89 -3.41 -0.30
CA LEU A 534 26.55 -3.85 0.05
C LEU A 534 26.03 -4.75 -1.07
N ARG A 535 25.80 -6.03 -0.79
CA ARG A 535 25.20 -7.00 -1.72
C ARG A 535 23.78 -7.29 -1.27
N ASN A 536 22.82 -7.00 -2.11
CA ASN A 536 21.43 -7.31 -1.81
C ASN A 536 21.06 -8.69 -2.36
N THR A 537 20.87 -9.64 -1.47
CA THR A 537 20.41 -11.01 -1.74
C THR A 537 18.98 -11.26 -1.23
N ASP A 538 18.24 -10.19 -0.92
CA ASP A 538 16.84 -10.20 -0.51
C ASP A 538 15.95 -9.76 -1.68
N ASP A 539 14.65 -10.06 -1.60
CA ASP A 539 13.62 -9.72 -2.58
C ASP A 539 13.13 -8.26 -2.43
N MET A 540 13.60 -7.53 -1.41
CA MET A 540 13.28 -6.13 -1.15
C MET A 540 14.44 -5.18 -1.48
N LEU A 541 14.15 -3.88 -1.59
CA LEU A 541 15.16 -2.83 -1.78
C LEU A 541 15.87 -2.51 -0.45
N HIS A 542 17.19 -2.38 -0.49
CA HIS A 542 17.99 -2.09 0.70
C HIS A 542 19.09 -1.06 0.44
N ASN A 543 19.47 -0.33 1.47
CA ASN A 543 20.63 0.54 1.46
C ASN A 543 21.39 0.38 2.77
N PHE A 544 22.59 0.94 2.82
CA PHE A 544 23.42 1.07 4.00
C PHE A 544 23.57 2.56 4.30
N VAL A 545 23.28 2.95 5.54
CA VAL A 545 23.50 4.31 6.03
C VAL A 545 24.26 4.21 7.34
N LEU A 546 25.51 4.70 7.36
CA LEU A 546 26.30 4.86 8.57
C LEU A 546 25.95 6.18 9.25
N CYS A 547 25.51 6.11 10.49
CA CYS A 547 25.03 7.23 11.26
C CYS A 547 26.09 7.71 12.27
N ALA A 548 26.02 8.98 12.66
CA ALA A 548 26.73 9.48 13.82
C ALA A 548 26.27 8.75 15.10
N PRO A 549 27.10 8.69 16.17
CA PRO A 549 26.80 7.90 17.37
C PRO A 549 25.46 8.29 17.99
N GLY A 550 24.60 7.29 18.23
CA GLY A 550 23.27 7.47 18.83
C GLY A 550 22.24 8.16 17.93
N LYS A 551 22.50 8.32 16.63
CA LYS A 551 21.60 9.00 15.67
C LYS A 551 20.83 8.06 14.76
N GLY A 552 20.99 6.74 14.89
CA GLY A 552 20.32 5.77 14.02
C GLY A 552 18.81 6.00 13.93
N GLU A 553 18.13 6.11 15.07
CA GLU A 553 16.67 6.31 15.10
C GLU A 553 16.24 7.64 14.43
N SER A 554 16.90 8.75 14.75
CA SER A 554 16.57 10.05 14.14
C SER A 554 16.81 10.07 12.63
N VAL A 555 17.86 9.40 12.16
CA VAL A 555 18.12 9.24 10.72
C VAL A 555 17.04 8.38 10.07
N GLY A 556 16.64 7.26 10.69
CA GLY A 556 15.54 6.43 10.21
C GLY A 556 14.21 7.19 10.10
N ASN A 557 13.87 7.98 11.13
CA ASN A 557 12.67 8.82 11.14
C ASN A 557 12.73 9.94 10.08
N ALA A 558 13.89 10.57 9.91
CA ALA A 558 14.09 11.58 8.87
C ALA A 558 14.01 10.98 7.45
N ALA A 559 14.47 9.73 7.27
CA ALA A 559 14.33 9.00 6.01
C ALA A 559 12.86 8.70 5.67
N MET A 560 12.07 8.26 6.67
CA MET A 560 10.62 8.10 6.52
C MET A 560 9.94 9.41 6.09
N ALA A 561 10.36 10.53 6.69
CA ALA A 561 9.81 11.86 6.42
C ALA A 561 10.13 12.39 5.01
N LEU A 562 11.04 11.77 4.26
CA LEU A 562 11.29 12.10 2.85
C LEU A 562 10.05 11.83 1.98
N GLY A 563 9.19 10.88 2.37
CA GLY A 563 7.98 10.54 1.63
C GLY A 563 8.28 10.21 0.17
N VAL A 564 7.55 10.84 -0.77
CA VAL A 564 7.74 10.65 -2.21
C VAL A 564 9.08 11.18 -2.75
N ASP A 565 9.79 12.05 -2.02
CA ASP A 565 11.17 12.45 -2.38
C ASP A 565 12.20 11.34 -2.08
N GLY A 566 11.81 10.33 -1.30
CA GLY A 566 12.72 9.32 -0.81
C GLY A 566 13.44 8.57 -1.93
N ALA A 567 12.72 8.06 -2.94
CA ALA A 567 13.32 7.30 -4.03
C ALA A 567 14.42 8.09 -4.78
N ALA A 568 14.17 9.38 -5.07
CA ALA A 568 15.15 10.25 -5.74
C ALA A 568 16.39 10.58 -4.88
N LYS A 569 16.36 10.25 -3.59
CA LYS A 569 17.44 10.45 -2.61
C LYS A 569 17.96 9.13 -2.03
N ASN A 570 17.65 7.98 -2.63
CA ASN A 570 17.91 6.65 -2.07
C ASN A 570 17.36 6.43 -0.65
N TYR A 571 16.34 7.18 -0.27
CA TYR A 571 15.81 7.28 1.09
C TYR A 571 16.87 7.69 2.13
N VAL A 572 17.89 8.45 1.74
CA VAL A 572 18.91 8.99 2.64
C VAL A 572 18.59 10.46 2.93
N PRO A 573 18.31 10.84 4.19
CA PRO A 573 18.01 12.23 4.54
C PRO A 573 19.27 13.08 4.48
N ASP A 574 19.13 14.32 4.01
CA ASP A 574 20.24 15.27 3.97
C ASP A 574 20.45 15.89 5.36
N THR A 575 21.19 15.19 6.21
CA THR A 575 21.55 15.61 7.57
C THR A 575 23.03 15.35 7.84
N ALA A 576 23.63 16.15 8.72
CA ALA A 576 24.99 15.92 9.22
C ALA A 576 25.13 14.60 10.00
N ASP A 577 24.02 14.03 10.48
CA ASP A 577 23.99 12.76 11.19
C ASP A 577 24.25 11.54 10.27
N VAL A 578 24.16 11.71 8.95
CA VAL A 578 24.57 10.70 7.96
C VAL A 578 26.04 10.91 7.62
N LEU A 579 26.88 9.93 7.96
CA LEU A 579 28.32 9.96 7.70
C LEU A 579 28.63 9.47 6.28
N PHE A 580 28.17 8.26 5.96
CA PHE A 580 28.33 7.63 4.66
C PHE A 580 27.10 6.78 4.33
N HIS A 581 26.82 6.58 3.06
CA HIS A 581 25.72 5.73 2.63
C HIS A 581 26.00 5.09 1.27
N SER A 582 25.32 3.97 1.00
CA SER A 582 25.18 3.41 -0.34
C SER A 582 24.01 4.05 -1.10
N ALA A 583 23.87 3.73 -2.37
CA ALA A 583 22.63 3.86 -3.11
C ALA A 583 21.57 2.89 -2.56
N LEU A 584 20.33 3.07 -3.01
CA LEU A 584 19.29 2.06 -2.83
C LEU A 584 19.53 0.92 -3.83
N VAL A 585 19.79 -0.28 -3.30
CA VAL A 585 20.20 -1.47 -4.04
C VAL A 585 18.99 -2.36 -4.30
N LEU A 586 18.77 -2.73 -5.56
CA LEU A 586 17.74 -3.66 -6.02
C LEU A 586 18.09 -5.11 -5.64
N PRO A 587 17.10 -6.02 -5.62
CA PRO A 587 17.36 -7.46 -5.48
C PRO A 587 18.43 -7.96 -6.46
N GLU A 588 19.31 -8.84 -5.99
CA GLU A 588 20.42 -9.43 -6.75
C GLU A 588 21.45 -8.43 -7.31
N THR A 589 21.45 -7.19 -6.81
CA THR A 589 22.44 -6.16 -7.19
C THR A 589 23.31 -5.75 -6.00
N SER A 590 24.29 -4.89 -6.26
CA SER A 590 25.22 -4.41 -5.23
C SER A 590 25.62 -2.97 -5.46
N ASP A 591 26.02 -2.30 -4.39
CA ASP A 591 26.71 -1.00 -4.44
C ASP A 591 28.00 -1.04 -3.61
N THR A 592 28.99 -0.25 -4.01
CA THR A 592 30.31 -0.21 -3.35
C THR A 592 30.65 1.21 -2.95
N ILE A 593 31.05 1.41 -1.69
CA ILE A 593 31.45 2.70 -1.14
C ILE A 593 32.81 2.65 -0.44
N PHE A 594 33.53 3.77 -0.45
CA PHE A 594 34.89 3.91 0.06
C PHE A 594 35.00 5.05 1.07
N PHE A 595 35.27 4.76 2.33
CA PHE A 595 35.32 5.80 3.37
C PHE A 595 36.38 5.55 4.44
N ASP A 596 36.92 6.61 5.01
CA ASP A 596 37.75 6.52 6.22
C ASP A 596 36.86 6.25 7.43
N ALA A 597 37.19 5.22 8.21
CA ALA A 597 36.51 4.93 9.46
C ALA A 597 36.58 6.15 10.39
N PRO A 598 35.50 6.44 11.17
CA PRO A 598 35.49 7.56 12.09
C PRO A 598 36.72 7.63 12.99
N THR A 599 37.17 8.84 13.32
CA THR A 599 38.39 9.02 14.11
C THR A 599 38.17 8.86 15.61
N ALA A 600 36.91 8.97 16.07
CA ALA A 600 36.54 8.71 17.45
C ALA A 600 36.23 7.22 17.62
N PRO A 601 36.89 6.51 18.55
CA PRO A 601 36.50 5.15 18.90
C PRO A 601 35.07 5.11 19.45
N GLY A 602 34.36 4.02 19.18
CA GLY A 602 32.99 3.83 19.66
C GLY A 602 32.13 3.01 18.71
N ASP A 603 30.87 2.85 19.10
CA ASP A 603 29.87 2.15 18.29
C ASP A 603 29.06 3.18 17.48
N TYR A 604 28.98 2.93 16.18
CA TYR A 604 28.22 3.74 15.23
C TYR A 604 27.10 2.87 14.66
N ASP A 605 25.86 3.36 14.72
CA ASP A 605 24.74 2.65 14.09
C ASP A 605 24.93 2.65 12.58
N TYR A 606 24.73 1.50 11.93
CA TYR A 606 24.36 1.47 10.53
C TYR A 606 22.98 0.85 10.38
N LEU A 607 22.22 1.35 9.41
CA LEU A 607 20.84 0.92 9.18
C LEU A 607 20.49 0.92 7.70
N CYS A 608 19.42 0.21 7.36
CA CYS A 608 18.70 0.43 6.11
C CYS A 608 17.65 1.51 6.35
N SER A 609 17.79 2.64 5.65
CA SER A 609 16.88 3.78 5.75
C SER A 609 15.71 3.72 4.76
N PHE A 610 15.59 2.63 3.98
CA PHE A 610 14.39 2.39 3.20
C PHE A 610 13.15 2.36 4.12
N PRO A 611 11.99 2.91 3.71
CA PRO A 611 10.94 3.21 4.66
C PRO A 611 10.38 1.98 5.37
N GLY A 612 10.36 2.02 6.69
CA GLY A 612 9.95 0.91 7.57
C GLY A 612 11.10 -0.03 7.97
N HIS A 613 12.25 0.03 7.29
CA HIS A 613 13.35 -0.91 7.56
C HIS A 613 14.20 -0.50 8.77
N ALA A 614 14.44 0.80 8.99
CA ALA A 614 15.40 1.30 9.98
C ALA A 614 15.16 0.81 11.43
N LEU A 615 13.92 0.43 11.75
CA LEU A 615 13.55 -0.09 13.07
C LEU A 615 14.09 -1.52 13.31
N LEU A 616 14.10 -2.34 12.26
CA LEU A 616 14.44 -3.77 12.30
C LEU A 616 15.80 -4.08 11.68
N MET A 617 16.15 -3.38 10.61
CA MET A 617 17.35 -3.61 9.78
C MET A 617 18.48 -2.66 10.16
N LYS A 618 19.21 -3.01 11.22
CA LYS A 618 20.32 -2.23 11.76
C LYS A 618 21.42 -3.11 12.34
N GLY A 619 22.61 -2.55 12.45
CA GLY A 619 23.76 -3.15 13.11
C GLY A 619 24.73 -2.08 13.62
N LEU A 620 25.88 -2.51 14.14
CA LEU A 620 26.88 -1.63 14.73
C LEU A 620 28.20 -1.71 13.98
N LEU A 621 28.75 -0.57 13.57
CA LEU A 621 30.15 -0.44 13.20
C LEU A 621 30.94 -0.04 14.45
N ARG A 622 31.71 -0.98 14.99
CA ARG A 622 32.63 -0.75 16.10
C ARG A 622 33.97 -0.23 15.60
N VAL A 623 34.30 0.98 16.01
CA VAL A 623 35.57 1.63 15.72
C VAL A 623 36.50 1.44 16.91
N GLU A 624 37.53 0.62 16.74
CA GLU A 624 38.51 0.30 17.78
C GLU A 624 39.70 1.27 17.76
N ALA A 625 40.19 1.59 18.95
CA ALA A 625 41.46 2.31 19.10
C ALA A 625 42.61 1.53 18.44
N LYS A 626 43.67 2.25 18.04
CA LYS A 626 44.78 1.67 17.27
C LYS A 626 45.49 0.51 17.96
#